data_AF-A0A8I1DJY6-F1
#
_entry.id   AF-A0A8I1DJY6-F1
#
_cell.length_a   1.000
_cell.length_b   1.000
_cell.length_c   1.000
_cell.angle_alpha   90.00
_cell.angle_beta   90.00
_cell.angle_gamma   90.00
#
_symmetry.space_group_name_H-M   'P 1'
#
loop_
_entity.id
_entity.type
_entity.pdbx_description
1 polymer ?
#
loop_
_entity_poly.entity_id
_entity_poly.type
_entity_poly.pdbx_seq_one_letter_code
_entity_poly.pdbx_strand_id
1 'polypeptide(L)'
;MSEKMDYFNEEFGGFNPKSDKDAALKFSLCVLVLDSRMQELLQLIEGDNDIGGVEGDPGWIIERREGDDVVGYEEWPNGAEFRAFVDPNEYSLSHPEFFVDRQTFIRYVVALMKVYRRRHHDETDVVRRIAEVIGIS
;
A
#
# COMPACT_ATOMS: atom_id res chain seq x y z
N MET A 1 -11.66 -0.87 -13.98
CA MET A 1 -10.34 -0.45 -14.52
C MET A 1 -10.21 1.06 -14.69
N SER A 2 -11.27 1.79 -15.10
CA SER A 2 -11.26 3.27 -15.21
C SER A 2 -10.90 3.96 -13.90
N GLU A 3 -11.65 3.70 -12.82
CA GLU A 3 -11.45 4.42 -11.55
C GLU A 3 -10.07 4.18 -10.92
N LYS A 4 -9.55 2.96 -11.03
CA LYS A 4 -8.19 2.62 -10.57
C LYS A 4 -7.13 3.40 -11.34
N MET A 5 -7.29 3.50 -12.66
CA MET A 5 -6.41 4.32 -13.49
C MET A 5 -6.52 5.80 -13.14
N ASP A 6 -7.71 6.28 -12.80
CA ASP A 6 -7.90 7.68 -12.39
C ASP A 6 -7.26 7.98 -11.04
N TYR A 7 -7.36 7.06 -10.06
CA TYR A 7 -6.64 7.15 -8.78
C TYR A 7 -5.13 7.19 -8.99
N PHE A 8 -4.59 6.31 -9.83
CA PHE A 8 -3.17 6.30 -10.16
C PHE A 8 -2.69 7.60 -10.81
N ASN A 9 -3.46 8.10 -11.78
CA ASN A 9 -3.12 9.32 -12.50
C ASN A 9 -3.11 10.54 -11.58
N GLU A 10 -4.11 10.66 -10.71
CA GLU A 10 -4.19 11.77 -9.76
C GLU A 10 -3.16 11.67 -8.65
N GLU A 11 -2.81 10.46 -8.21
CA GLU A 11 -1.89 10.30 -7.10
C GLU A 11 -0.43 10.35 -7.51
N PHE A 12 -0.07 9.46 -8.43
CA PHE A 12 1.32 9.16 -8.72
C PHE A 12 1.79 9.85 -10.00
N GLY A 13 0.95 10.72 -10.58
CA GLY A 13 1.20 11.33 -11.89
C GLY A 13 1.11 10.32 -13.03
N GLY A 14 0.50 9.17 -12.79
CA GLY A 14 0.41 8.04 -13.71
C GLY A 14 0.78 6.71 -13.09
N PHE A 15 0.49 5.65 -13.82
CA PHE A 15 0.94 4.30 -13.48
C PHE A 15 1.38 3.59 -14.75
N ASN A 16 2.65 3.25 -14.82
CA ASN A 16 3.20 2.46 -15.92
C ASN A 16 3.64 1.08 -15.42
N PRO A 17 2.81 0.04 -15.59
CA PRO A 17 3.12 -1.31 -15.10
C PRO A 17 4.38 -1.90 -15.72
N LYS A 18 4.88 -1.34 -16.83
CA LYS A 18 6.06 -1.84 -17.55
C LYS A 18 7.39 -1.18 -17.15
N SER A 19 7.36 -0.12 -16.36
CA SER A 19 8.58 0.63 -16.02
C SER A 19 8.66 1.09 -14.57
N ASP A 20 7.53 1.22 -13.89
CA ASP A 20 7.46 1.72 -12.53
C ASP A 20 8.03 0.66 -11.58
N LYS A 21 9.16 0.98 -10.93
CA LYS A 21 9.79 0.08 -9.95
C LYS A 21 8.93 -0.17 -8.73
N ASP A 22 8.07 0.79 -8.41
CA ASP A 22 7.12 0.79 -7.30
C ASP A 22 5.71 0.32 -7.73
N ALA A 23 5.58 -0.30 -8.91
CA ALA A 23 4.30 -0.68 -9.47
C ALA A 23 3.48 -1.58 -8.54
N ALA A 24 4.11 -2.57 -7.91
CA ALA A 24 3.43 -3.49 -6.99
C ALA A 24 2.81 -2.76 -5.78
N LEU A 25 3.54 -1.80 -5.20
CA LEU A 25 3.06 -1.03 -4.04
C LEU A 25 1.93 -0.09 -4.42
N LYS A 26 2.11 0.70 -5.49
CA LYS A 26 1.04 1.56 -6.02
C LYS A 26 -0.21 0.73 -6.28
N PHE A 27 -0.05 -0.40 -6.97
CA PHE A 27 -1.16 -1.27 -7.34
C PHE A 27 -1.95 -1.75 -6.14
N SER A 28 -1.25 -2.34 -5.18
CA SER A 28 -1.87 -2.97 -4.01
C SER A 28 -2.57 -1.93 -3.12
N LEU A 29 -1.93 -0.77 -2.90
CA LEU A 29 -2.53 0.32 -2.14
C LEU A 29 -3.80 0.89 -2.82
N CYS A 30 -3.79 1.06 -4.14
CA CYS A 30 -4.98 1.50 -4.85
C CYS A 30 -6.12 0.48 -4.77
N VAL A 31 -5.84 -0.83 -4.80
CA VAL A 31 -6.89 -1.85 -4.60
C VAL A 31 -7.47 -1.76 -3.21
N LEU A 32 -6.63 -1.73 -2.18
CA LEU A 32 -7.04 -1.58 -0.77
C LEU A 32 -8.06 -0.45 -0.59
N VAL A 33 -7.75 0.72 -1.14
CA VAL A 33 -8.59 1.91 -0.99
C VAL A 33 -9.87 1.82 -1.81
N LEU A 34 -9.82 1.30 -3.04
CA LEU A 34 -11.01 1.13 -3.88
C LEU A 34 -11.99 0.12 -3.29
N ASP A 35 -11.48 -0.94 -2.66
CA ASP A 35 -12.27 -1.96 -1.98
C ASP A 35 -12.75 -1.49 -0.60
N SER A 36 -12.51 -0.22 -0.23
CA SER A 36 -12.88 0.38 1.05
C SER A 36 -12.28 -0.32 2.27
N ARG A 37 -11.12 -0.98 2.11
CA ARG A 37 -10.40 -1.75 3.14
C ARG A 37 -9.52 -0.85 4.02
N MET A 38 -10.06 0.30 4.44
CA MET A 38 -9.33 1.31 5.22
C MET A 38 -8.88 0.82 6.59
N GLN A 39 -9.64 -0.09 7.21
CA GLN A 39 -9.28 -0.66 8.50
C GLN A 39 -7.98 -1.45 8.42
N GLU A 40 -7.78 -2.21 7.34
CA GLU A 40 -6.58 -3.03 7.14
C GLU A 40 -5.38 -2.15 6.80
N LEU A 41 -5.59 -1.08 6.02
CA LEU A 41 -4.56 -0.06 5.80
C LEU A 41 -4.11 0.59 7.12
N LEU A 42 -5.06 0.91 8.01
CA LEU A 42 -4.74 1.45 9.33
C LEU A 42 -3.89 0.47 10.15
N GLN A 43 -4.27 -0.81 10.17
CA GLN A 43 -3.52 -1.85 10.89
C GLN A 43 -2.10 -2.03 10.36
N LEU A 44 -1.90 -1.99 9.03
CA LEU A 44 -0.56 -2.01 8.43
C LEU A 44 0.31 -0.83 8.89
N ILE A 45 -0.30 0.34 9.08
CA ILE A 45 0.42 1.57 9.47
C ILE A 45 0.76 1.55 10.97
N GLU A 46 -0.20 1.24 11.83
CA GLU A 46 -0.01 1.29 13.29
C GLU A 46 0.93 0.20 13.76
N GLY A 47 0.81 -0.99 13.20
CA GLY A 47 1.73 -2.08 13.45
C GLY A 47 1.67 -2.70 14.85
N ASP A 48 0.70 -2.31 15.67
CA ASP A 48 0.43 -2.88 17.01
C ASP A 48 -0.51 -4.10 16.96
N ASN A 49 -0.74 -4.64 15.76
CA ASN A 49 -1.76 -5.64 15.46
C ASN A 49 -1.06 -6.92 14.97
N ASP A 50 -1.63 -8.10 15.29
CA ASP A 50 -1.15 -9.43 14.87
C ASP A 50 -1.19 -9.69 13.34
N ILE A 51 -1.31 -8.65 12.50
CA ILE A 51 -1.28 -8.80 11.04
C ILE A 51 0.15 -8.56 10.52
N GLY A 52 0.74 -9.63 9.99
CA GLY A 52 1.99 -9.60 9.25
C GLY A 52 1.84 -9.11 7.81
N GLY A 53 0.61 -8.98 7.31
CA GLY A 53 0.33 -8.48 5.97
C GLY A 53 -1.15 -8.47 5.62
N VAL A 54 -1.46 -7.92 4.45
CA VAL A 54 -2.80 -7.85 3.87
C VAL A 54 -2.72 -8.29 2.42
N GLU A 55 -3.58 -9.23 2.04
CA GLU A 55 -3.66 -9.77 0.69
C GLU A 55 -5.05 -9.58 0.08
N GLY A 56 -5.16 -9.75 -1.23
CA GLY A 56 -6.45 -9.71 -1.90
C GLY A 56 -6.44 -10.37 -3.26
N ASP A 57 -7.66 -10.59 -3.77
CA ASP A 57 -7.88 -11.22 -5.05
C ASP A 57 -8.08 -10.20 -6.18
N PRO A 58 -7.53 -10.48 -7.38
CA PRO A 58 -6.61 -11.57 -7.66
C PRO A 58 -5.18 -11.26 -7.16
N GLY A 59 -4.54 -12.25 -6.55
CA GLY A 59 -3.14 -12.33 -6.14
C GLY A 59 -2.34 -11.03 -5.98
N TRP A 60 -2.46 -10.37 -4.83
CA TRP A 60 -1.50 -9.35 -4.35
C TRP A 60 -1.39 -9.38 -2.83
N ILE A 61 -0.27 -8.91 -2.29
CA ILE A 61 -0.03 -8.80 -0.85
C ILE A 61 0.84 -7.58 -0.52
N ILE A 62 0.53 -6.92 0.60
CA ILE A 62 1.42 -5.99 1.30
C ILE A 62 1.77 -6.61 2.64
N GLU A 63 3.02 -6.98 2.81
CA GLU A 63 3.57 -7.54 4.04
C GLU A 63 4.31 -6.47 4.82
N ARG A 64 4.27 -6.60 6.14
CA ARG A 64 5.05 -5.82 7.09
C ARG A 64 6.03 -6.75 7.78
N ARG A 65 7.27 -6.29 7.93
CA ARG A 65 8.30 -7.03 8.65
C ARG A 65 8.01 -6.99 10.15
N GLU A 66 7.80 -8.15 10.76
CA GLU A 66 7.66 -8.27 12.21
C GLU A 66 9.03 -8.42 12.87
N GLY A 67 9.67 -7.28 13.21
CA GLY A 67 10.95 -7.27 13.93
C GLY A 67 12.12 -7.97 13.21
N ASP A 68 13.29 -7.88 13.81
CA ASP A 68 14.51 -8.48 13.23
C ASP A 68 14.69 -9.96 13.60
N ASP A 69 13.96 -10.45 14.60
CA ASP A 69 14.11 -11.78 15.19
C ASP A 69 13.12 -12.84 14.63
N VAL A 70 12.29 -12.46 13.66
CA VAL A 70 11.33 -13.38 13.02
C VAL A 70 11.93 -14.01 11.76
N VAL A 71 11.88 -15.33 11.70
CA VAL A 71 12.35 -16.15 10.58
C VAL A 71 11.45 -15.90 9.35
N GLY A 72 12.04 -15.76 8.16
CA GLY A 72 11.32 -15.56 6.90
C GLY A 72 11.61 -14.22 6.19
N TYR A 73 12.37 -13.33 6.83
CA TYR A 73 12.76 -12.03 6.26
C TYR A 73 14.24 -11.96 5.86
N GLU A 74 14.94 -13.10 5.77
CA GLU A 74 16.39 -13.17 5.53
C GLU A 74 16.80 -12.56 4.19
N GLU A 75 15.93 -12.66 3.19
CA GLU A 75 16.15 -12.12 1.84
C GLU A 75 15.67 -10.67 1.69
N TRP A 76 15.05 -10.08 2.73
CA TRP A 76 14.59 -8.69 2.66
C TRP A 76 15.79 -7.73 2.71
N PRO A 77 15.81 -6.68 1.89
CA PRO A 77 16.85 -5.67 1.96
C PRO A 77 16.95 -5.06 3.36
N ASN A 78 18.16 -4.73 3.81
CA ASN A 78 18.38 -4.03 5.07
C ASN A 78 17.57 -2.73 5.13
N GLY A 79 16.83 -2.54 6.22
CA GLY A 79 15.96 -1.37 6.43
C GLY A 79 14.62 -1.43 5.71
N ALA A 80 14.32 -2.49 4.95
CA ALA A 80 12.97 -2.72 4.46
C ALA A 80 12.05 -3.14 5.61
N GLU A 81 10.94 -2.43 5.76
CA GLU A 81 9.89 -2.71 6.74
C GLU A 81 8.60 -3.19 6.08
N PHE A 82 8.44 -2.95 4.77
CA PHE A 82 7.30 -3.41 4.00
C PHE A 82 7.74 -4.03 2.67
N ARG A 83 6.96 -5.01 2.22
CA ARG A 83 7.07 -5.62 0.89
C ARG A 83 5.70 -5.60 0.23
N ALA A 84 5.62 -5.12 -0.99
CA ALA A 84 4.46 -5.31 -1.85
C ALA A 84 4.80 -6.34 -2.92
N PHE A 85 3.93 -7.31 -3.12
CA PHE A 85 4.06 -8.32 -4.17
C PHE A 85 2.74 -8.50 -4.91
N VAL A 86 2.79 -8.64 -6.22
CA VAL A 86 1.64 -8.92 -7.10
C VAL A 86 1.97 -10.15 -7.94
N ASP A 87 1.06 -11.13 -7.94
CA ASP A 87 1.27 -12.39 -8.67
C ASP A 87 1.41 -12.13 -10.18
N PRO A 88 2.58 -12.45 -10.79
CA PRO A 88 2.79 -12.28 -12.23
C PRO A 88 1.84 -13.08 -13.13
N ASN A 89 1.25 -14.16 -12.61
CA ASN A 89 0.28 -14.97 -13.33
C ASN A 89 -1.09 -14.28 -13.44
N GLU A 90 -1.42 -13.44 -12.46
CA GLU A 90 -2.67 -12.68 -12.43
C GLU A 90 -2.49 -11.30 -13.10
N TYR A 91 -1.34 -10.66 -12.89
CA TYR A 91 -1.05 -9.33 -13.40
C TYR A 91 0.37 -9.19 -13.95
N SER A 92 0.48 -8.71 -15.19
CA SER A 92 1.77 -8.47 -15.83
C SER A 92 2.40 -7.13 -15.43
N LEU A 93 3.08 -7.10 -14.28
CA LEU A 93 3.95 -6.00 -13.87
C LEU A 93 5.42 -6.32 -14.20
N SER A 94 6.18 -5.36 -14.73
CA SER A 94 7.63 -5.53 -14.94
C SER A 94 8.43 -5.57 -13.63
N HIS A 95 7.86 -5.01 -12.57
CA HIS A 95 8.38 -5.06 -11.20
C HIS A 95 7.25 -5.56 -10.28
N PRO A 96 7.07 -6.90 -10.17
CA PRO A 96 5.99 -7.49 -9.39
C PRO A 96 6.24 -7.44 -7.89
N GLU A 97 7.43 -7.02 -7.46
CA GLU A 97 7.84 -6.96 -6.07
C GLU A 97 8.52 -5.62 -5.77
N PHE A 98 8.24 -5.04 -4.61
CA PHE A 98 8.86 -3.80 -4.17
C PHE A 98 9.01 -3.76 -2.65
N PHE A 99 10.22 -3.46 -2.17
CA PHE A 99 10.55 -3.33 -0.75
C PHE A 99 10.75 -1.86 -0.39
N VAL A 100 10.23 -1.45 0.76
CA VAL A 100 10.32 -0.06 1.24
C VAL A 100 10.51 0.03 2.76
N ASP A 101 11.18 1.09 3.19
CA ASP A 101 11.17 1.51 4.60
C ASP A 101 9.81 2.15 4.98
N ARG A 102 9.57 2.31 6.27
CA ARG A 102 8.31 2.91 6.77
C ARG A 102 8.13 4.34 6.28
N GLN A 103 9.18 5.14 6.26
CA GLN A 103 9.06 6.54 5.84
C GLN A 103 8.55 6.64 4.39
N THR A 104 9.08 5.81 3.51
CA THR A 104 8.68 5.69 2.11
C THR A 104 7.27 5.18 2.01
N PHE A 105 6.92 4.08 2.68
CA PHE A 105 5.55 3.56 2.70
C PHE A 105 4.52 4.64 3.08
N ILE A 106 4.78 5.37 4.16
CA ILE A 106 3.91 6.45 4.63
C ILE A 106 3.80 7.59 3.60
N ARG A 107 4.84 7.90 2.82
CA ARG A 107 4.72 8.87 1.72
C ARG A 107 3.71 8.43 0.66
N TYR A 108 3.66 7.15 0.30
CA TYR A 108 2.66 6.64 -0.64
C TYR A 108 1.25 6.68 -0.04
N VAL A 109 1.10 6.36 1.24
CA VAL A 109 -0.20 6.44 1.94
C VAL A 109 -0.66 7.89 2.03
N VAL A 110 0.22 8.82 2.42
CA VAL A 110 -0.07 10.27 2.48
C VAL A 110 -0.53 10.79 1.15
N ALA A 111 0.15 10.38 0.08
CA ALA A 111 -0.26 10.66 -1.28
C ALA A 111 -1.72 10.16 -1.41
N LEU A 112 -1.92 8.84 -1.36
CA LEU A 112 -3.19 8.16 -1.62
C LEU A 112 -4.39 8.75 -0.86
N MET A 113 -4.19 9.08 0.41
CA MET A 113 -5.21 9.65 1.28
C MET A 113 -5.65 11.05 0.85
N LYS A 114 -4.78 11.84 0.22
CA LYS A 114 -5.15 13.14 -0.36
C LYS A 114 -6.08 12.98 -1.54
N VAL A 115 -5.89 11.98 -2.40
CA VAL A 115 -6.85 11.69 -3.49
C VAL A 115 -8.16 11.16 -2.90
N TYR A 116 -8.07 10.20 -1.98
CA TYR A 116 -9.26 9.60 -1.36
C TYR A 116 -10.18 10.65 -0.73
N ARG A 117 -9.66 11.54 0.13
CA ARG A 117 -10.45 12.60 0.79
C ARG A 117 -11.05 13.63 -0.19
N ARG A 118 -10.50 13.79 -1.40
CA ARG A 118 -11.10 14.65 -2.44
C ARG A 118 -12.31 13.98 -3.10
N ARG A 119 -12.31 12.65 -3.21
CA ARG A 119 -13.35 11.86 -3.89
C ARG A 119 -14.44 11.36 -2.94
N HIS A 120 -14.10 11.17 -1.67
CA HIS A 120 -14.98 10.68 -0.62
C HIS A 120 -15.09 11.75 0.47
N HIS A 121 -16.25 12.39 0.54
CA HIS A 121 -16.52 13.46 1.50
C HIS A 121 -16.96 12.94 2.88
N ASP A 122 -17.30 11.65 2.97
CA ASP A 122 -17.68 11.01 4.23
C ASP A 122 -16.42 10.65 5.01
N GLU A 123 -16.12 11.46 6.03
CA GLU A 123 -14.99 11.23 6.92
C GLU A 123 -15.40 10.22 8.00
N THR A 124 -14.86 9.00 7.91
CA THR A 124 -15.05 7.95 8.91
C THR A 124 -13.99 8.05 10.01
N ASP A 125 -14.25 7.46 11.17
CA ASP A 125 -13.28 7.43 12.28
C ASP A 125 -11.95 6.79 11.87
N VAL A 126 -11.99 5.76 11.01
CA VAL A 126 -10.80 5.08 10.48
C VAL A 126 -9.99 6.02 9.59
N VAL A 127 -10.64 6.76 8.69
CA VAL A 127 -9.97 7.73 7.80
C VAL A 127 -9.33 8.86 8.61
N ARG A 128 -10.04 9.36 9.64
CA ARG A 128 -9.49 10.35 10.57
C ARG A 128 -8.28 9.81 11.31
N ARG A 129 -8.37 8.58 11.82
CA ARG A 129 -7.26 7.93 12.54
C ARG A 129 -6.04 7.73 11.64
N ILE A 130 -6.23 7.31 10.39
CA ILE A 130 -5.15 7.24 9.40
C ILE A 130 -4.51 8.62 9.22
N ALA A 131 -5.30 9.68 9.05
CA ALA A 131 -4.78 11.05 8.87
C ALA A 131 -3.95 11.54 10.06
N GLU A 132 -4.36 11.20 11.30
CA GLU A 132 -3.59 11.48 12.52
C GLU A 132 -2.25 10.74 12.53
N VAL A 133 -2.25 9.44 12.24
CA VAL A 133 -1.05 8.59 12.31
C VAL A 133 -0.03 8.96 11.24
N ILE A 134 -0.48 9.39 10.06
CA ILE A 134 0.39 9.81 8.95
C ILE A 134 0.65 11.32 8.88
N GLY A 135 0.07 12.11 9.79
CA GLY A 135 0.35 13.53 9.97
C GLY A 135 -0.23 14.46 8.89
N ILE A 136 -1.46 14.22 8.41
CA ILE A 136 -2.14 15.05 7.38
C ILE A 136 -3.49 15.61 7.84
N SER A 137 -3.64 15.85 9.14
CA SER A 137 -4.85 16.40 9.78
C SER A 137 -5.38 17.65 9.08
#